data_AF-A0A174HX97-F1
#
_entry.id   AF-A0A174HX97-F1
#
_cell.length_a   1.000
_cell.length_b   1.000
_cell.length_c   1.000
_cell.angle_alpha   90.00
_cell.angle_beta   90.00
_cell.angle_gamma   90.00
#
_symmetry.space_group_name_H-M   'P 1'
#
loop_
_entity.id
_entity.type
_entity.pdbx_description
1 polymer ?
#
loop_
_entity_poly.entity_id
_entity_poly.type
_entity_poly.pdbx_seq_one_letter_code
_entity_poly.pdbx_strand_id
1 'polypeptide(L)'
;MRGFQGTPAQTGKEGLFRLVGQAQVSYKEEVVTRQKSYRRYVLDFIHSKRFHDATDAWSKNEHQKNYHTVVDLLKNHEKLVRRYFDQETFDGIGVSMLLEDFYTADLQNAITPIEPNQISSGISVLSDSNFSIEPLLDKHTLDLIVQLANEVCLFKEVLNADDVAGRYSKDTLPTVTSKNNTRLVLLLDKLASHDVISYNWQSVIARKRLIISSSGKKHLTQHDMSSTLNRIKDTTPNVADKQFLATIDKYIVLIKSREV
;
A
#
# COMPACT_ATOMS: atom_id res chain seq x y z
N MET A 1 -14.76 34.69 10.17
CA MET A 1 -15.30 33.34 9.88
C MET A 1 -15.25 33.14 8.38
N ARG A 2 -14.37 32.27 7.85
CA ARG A 2 -14.44 31.89 6.42
C ARG A 2 -15.52 30.82 6.30
N GLY A 3 -16.45 30.99 5.37
CA GLY A 3 -17.53 30.03 5.12
C GLY A 3 -16.95 28.66 4.86
N PHE A 4 -17.40 27.66 5.60
CA PHE A 4 -16.99 26.28 5.43
C PHE A 4 -17.63 25.77 4.13
N GLN A 5 -16.96 25.96 3.00
CA GLN A 5 -17.31 25.26 1.77
C GLN A 5 -16.92 23.80 1.97
N GLY A 6 -17.92 22.91 1.93
CA GLY A 6 -17.68 21.48 2.09
C GLY A 6 -16.72 20.95 1.02
N THR A 7 -15.84 20.04 1.41
CA THR A 7 -14.88 19.39 0.51
C THR A 7 -15.60 18.28 -0.27
N PRO A 8 -15.76 18.39 -1.60
CA PRO A 8 -16.47 17.40 -2.37
C PRO A 8 -15.65 16.12 -2.56
N ALA A 9 -16.34 14.98 -2.63
CA ALA A 9 -15.75 13.73 -3.04
C ALA A 9 -15.19 13.82 -4.48
N GLN A 10 -14.15 13.03 -4.75
CA GLN A 10 -13.40 13.05 -5.99
C GLN A 10 -13.66 11.73 -6.71
N THR A 11 -14.83 11.59 -7.32
CA THR A 11 -15.32 10.32 -7.85
C THR A 11 -15.13 10.19 -9.36
N GLY A 12 -15.03 8.95 -9.86
CA GLY A 12 -14.89 8.67 -11.29
C GLY A 12 -13.63 9.26 -11.94
N LYS A 13 -13.59 9.26 -13.27
CA LYS A 13 -12.43 9.74 -14.05
C LYS A 13 -12.15 11.23 -13.82
N GLU A 14 -13.19 12.06 -13.84
CA GLU A 14 -13.06 13.50 -13.63
C GLU A 14 -12.56 13.85 -12.23
N GLY A 15 -12.97 13.11 -11.21
CA GLY A 15 -12.46 13.26 -9.85
C GLY A 15 -10.97 12.92 -9.74
N LEU A 16 -10.53 11.85 -10.41
CA LEU A 16 -9.12 11.50 -10.47
C LEU A 16 -8.31 12.60 -11.19
N PHE A 17 -8.79 13.08 -12.33
CA PHE A 17 -8.14 14.14 -13.09
C PHE A 17 -8.00 15.42 -12.27
N ARG A 18 -9.07 15.80 -11.56
CA ARG A 18 -9.05 16.96 -10.66
C ARG A 18 -8.06 16.81 -9.51
N LEU A 19 -7.91 15.61 -8.92
CA LEU A 19 -6.89 15.37 -7.89
C LEU A 19 -5.47 15.49 -8.45
N VAL A 20 -5.19 14.92 -9.62
CA VAL A 20 -3.87 15.03 -10.29
C VAL A 20 -3.57 16.49 -10.65
N GLY A 21 -4.56 17.22 -11.18
CA GLY A 21 -4.42 18.65 -11.47
C GLY A 21 -4.15 19.49 -10.21
N GLN A 22 -4.87 19.23 -9.11
CA GLN A 22 -4.60 19.88 -7.83
C GLN A 22 -3.19 19.57 -7.30
N ALA A 23 -2.72 18.34 -7.48
CA ALA A 23 -1.36 17.95 -7.12
C ALA A 23 -0.34 18.77 -7.93
N GLN A 24 -0.53 18.89 -9.24
CA GLN A 24 0.39 19.65 -10.08
C GLN A 24 0.45 21.13 -9.69
N VAL A 25 -0.69 21.76 -9.39
CA VAL A 25 -0.74 23.15 -8.91
C VAL A 25 0.06 23.31 -7.62
N SER A 26 -0.22 22.48 -6.61
CA SER A 26 0.52 22.53 -5.34
C SER A 26 2.01 22.21 -5.50
N TYR A 27 2.37 21.30 -6.42
CA TYR A 27 3.78 21.01 -6.74
C TYR A 27 4.50 22.22 -7.33
N LYS A 28 3.88 22.92 -8.30
CA LYS A 28 4.45 24.14 -8.88
C LYS A 28 4.61 25.24 -7.83
N GLU A 29 3.61 25.41 -6.97
CA GLU A 29 3.62 26.43 -5.93
C GLU A 29 4.64 26.17 -4.82
N GLU A 30 4.84 24.91 -4.43
CA GLU A 30 5.62 24.57 -3.23
C GLU A 30 7.02 24.00 -3.53
N VAL A 31 7.14 23.18 -4.58
CA VAL A 31 8.40 22.47 -4.91
C VAL A 31 9.23 23.28 -5.89
N VAL A 32 8.63 23.77 -6.97
CA VAL A 32 9.37 24.52 -8.01
C VAL A 32 9.87 25.86 -7.47
N THR A 33 9.09 26.53 -6.62
CA THR A 33 9.50 27.75 -5.91
C THR A 33 10.52 27.51 -4.78
N ARG A 34 10.92 26.24 -4.56
CA ARG A 34 11.85 25.80 -3.50
C ARG A 34 11.37 26.09 -2.07
N GLN A 35 10.07 26.26 -1.85
CA GLN A 35 9.52 26.43 -0.50
C GLN A 35 9.54 25.11 0.30
N LYS A 36 9.33 23.98 -0.38
CA LYS A 36 9.30 22.65 0.22
C LYS A 36 10.08 21.64 -0.62
N SER A 37 10.60 20.61 0.04
CA SER A 37 11.06 19.41 -0.66
C SER A 37 9.88 18.64 -1.24
N TYR A 38 10.10 17.89 -2.33
CA TYR A 38 9.07 17.04 -2.92
C TYR A 38 8.41 16.12 -1.89
N ARG A 39 9.23 15.46 -1.06
CA ARG A 39 8.76 14.60 0.02
C ARG A 39 7.79 15.33 0.97
N ARG A 40 8.08 16.57 1.37
CA ARG A 40 7.21 17.34 2.27
C ARG A 40 5.91 17.75 1.57
N TYR A 41 6.01 18.24 0.34
CA TYR A 41 4.85 18.55 -0.50
C TYR A 41 3.91 17.35 -0.65
N VAL A 42 4.44 16.16 -0.97
CA VAL A 42 3.64 14.93 -1.11
C VAL A 42 2.91 14.61 0.19
N LEU A 43 3.58 14.63 1.34
CA LEU A 43 2.96 14.38 2.64
C LEU A 43 1.85 15.37 2.97
N ASP A 44 2.07 16.66 2.71
CA ASP A 44 1.07 17.69 2.98
C ASP A 44 -0.14 17.54 2.05
N PHE A 45 0.11 17.30 0.76
CA PHE A 45 -0.94 17.11 -0.24
C PHE A 45 -1.83 15.90 0.11
N ILE A 46 -1.25 14.73 0.34
CA ILE A 46 -2.02 13.52 0.65
C ILE A 46 -2.83 13.66 1.95
N HIS A 47 -2.30 14.35 2.97
CA HIS A 47 -3.07 14.56 4.21
C HIS A 47 -4.21 15.55 4.00
N SER A 48 -4.02 16.57 3.16
CA SER A 48 -5.05 17.57 2.86
C SER A 48 -6.22 17.04 2.03
N LYS A 49 -6.01 15.96 1.24
CA LYS A 49 -7.01 15.41 0.31
C LYS A 49 -7.67 14.12 0.79
N ARG A 50 -7.37 13.66 2.01
CA ARG A 50 -7.85 12.36 2.53
C ARG A 50 -9.34 12.35 2.83
N PHE A 51 -9.89 13.45 3.31
CA PHE A 51 -11.27 13.53 3.80
C PHE A 51 -12.15 14.39 2.90
N HIS A 52 -13.43 14.05 2.84
CA HIS A 52 -14.47 14.78 2.12
C HIS A 52 -15.79 14.67 2.88
N ASP A 53 -16.76 15.52 2.54
CA ASP A 53 -18.01 15.65 3.29
C ASP A 53 -19.16 14.77 2.78
N ALA A 54 -19.00 14.11 1.63
CA ALA A 54 -20.02 13.17 1.13
C ALA A 54 -20.28 12.03 2.14
N THR A 55 -21.56 11.74 2.37
CA THR A 55 -22.01 10.81 3.42
C THR A 55 -22.24 9.39 2.90
N ASP A 56 -22.55 9.25 1.61
CA ASP A 56 -22.88 7.97 0.99
C ASP A 56 -21.63 7.09 0.76
N ALA A 57 -21.84 5.78 0.85
CA ALA A 57 -20.75 4.81 0.75
C ALA A 57 -20.12 4.77 -0.66
N TRP A 58 -20.91 5.03 -1.71
CA TRP A 58 -20.41 4.99 -3.09
C TRP A 58 -19.39 6.10 -3.31
N SER A 59 -19.72 7.34 -2.93
CA SER A 59 -18.82 8.49 -3.04
C SER A 59 -17.57 8.33 -2.18
N LYS A 60 -17.70 7.77 -0.98
CA LYS A 60 -16.57 7.45 -0.10
C LYS A 60 -15.62 6.46 -0.75
N ASN A 61 -16.16 5.36 -1.28
CA ASN A 61 -15.36 4.32 -1.92
C ASN A 61 -14.70 4.85 -3.21
N GLU A 62 -15.42 5.59 -4.04
CA GLU A 62 -14.88 6.15 -5.29
C GLU A 62 -13.82 7.22 -5.04
N HIS A 63 -14.04 8.12 -4.08
CA HIS A 63 -13.00 9.06 -3.68
C HIS A 63 -11.78 8.32 -3.11
N GLN A 64 -12.00 7.34 -2.24
CA GLN A 64 -10.91 6.58 -1.64
C GLN A 64 -10.09 5.85 -2.71
N LYS A 65 -10.73 5.26 -3.73
CA LYS A 65 -10.03 4.66 -4.89
C LYS A 65 -9.12 5.68 -5.57
N ASN A 66 -9.68 6.82 -5.99
CA ASN A 66 -8.92 7.85 -6.70
C ASN A 66 -7.82 8.48 -5.83
N TYR A 67 -8.09 8.69 -4.54
CA TYR A 67 -7.12 9.16 -3.57
C TYR A 67 -5.90 8.24 -3.50
N HIS A 68 -6.10 6.92 -3.38
CA HIS A 68 -4.99 5.97 -3.29
C HIS A 68 -4.20 5.86 -4.60
N THR A 69 -4.87 5.98 -5.76
CA THR A 69 -4.17 6.08 -7.06
C THR A 69 -3.20 7.27 -7.08
N VAL A 70 -3.62 8.44 -6.60
CA VAL A 70 -2.76 9.63 -6.55
C VAL A 70 -1.67 9.52 -5.48
N VAL A 71 -1.96 8.90 -4.33
CA VAL A 71 -0.95 8.63 -3.29
C VAL A 71 0.18 7.78 -3.85
N ASP A 72 -0.15 6.70 -4.56
CA ASP A 72 0.82 5.78 -5.14
C ASP A 72 1.68 6.47 -6.20
N LEU A 73 1.05 7.13 -7.16
CA LEU A 73 1.70 7.98 -8.16
C LEU A 73 2.70 8.97 -7.52
N LEU A 74 2.26 9.72 -6.50
CA LEU A 74 3.09 10.77 -5.91
C LEU A 74 4.21 10.22 -5.00
N LYS A 75 3.98 9.12 -4.27
CA LYS A 75 4.99 8.56 -3.37
C LYS A 75 6.04 7.75 -4.13
N ASN A 76 5.61 6.97 -5.12
CA ASN A 76 6.42 5.91 -5.70
C ASN A 76 6.90 6.23 -7.12
N HIS A 77 6.32 7.22 -7.79
CA HIS A 77 6.65 7.57 -9.18
C HIS A 77 7.13 9.02 -9.32
N GLU A 78 7.97 9.52 -8.38
CA GLU A 78 8.49 10.90 -8.40
C GLU A 78 9.10 11.29 -9.75
N LYS A 79 9.91 10.42 -10.38
CA LYS A 79 10.52 10.71 -11.69
C LYS A 79 9.47 10.95 -12.78
N LEU A 80 8.42 10.11 -12.81
CA LEU A 80 7.31 10.25 -13.74
C LEU A 80 6.53 11.54 -13.46
N VAL A 81 6.22 11.79 -12.19
CA VAL A 81 5.53 13.00 -11.76
C VAL A 81 6.30 14.25 -12.19
N ARG A 82 7.61 14.34 -11.92
CA ARG A 82 8.44 15.46 -12.34
C ARG A 82 8.45 15.64 -13.86
N ARG A 83 8.60 14.55 -14.62
CA ARG A 83 8.60 14.57 -16.09
C ARG A 83 7.36 15.27 -16.67
N TYR A 84 6.20 15.11 -16.03
CA TYR A 84 4.95 15.72 -16.48
C TYR A 84 4.66 17.05 -15.77
N PHE A 85 4.85 17.13 -14.47
CA PHE A 85 4.52 18.32 -13.68
C PHE A 85 5.50 19.48 -13.94
N ASP A 86 6.73 19.21 -14.40
CA ASP A 86 7.68 20.27 -14.76
C ASP A 86 7.38 20.91 -16.12
N GLN A 87 6.50 20.33 -16.94
CA GLN A 87 6.08 20.90 -18.22
C GLN A 87 5.41 22.27 -18.03
N GLU A 88 5.51 23.12 -19.06
CA GLU A 88 4.93 24.47 -19.06
C GLU A 88 3.39 24.40 -19.11
N THR A 89 2.85 23.45 -19.87
CA THR A 89 1.41 23.16 -19.95
C THR A 89 1.12 21.78 -19.35
N PHE A 90 0.08 21.70 -18.52
CA PHE A 90 -0.41 20.45 -17.94
C PHE A 90 -1.93 20.46 -17.92
N ASP A 91 -2.53 19.97 -19.00
CA ASP A 91 -3.97 19.93 -19.22
C ASP A 91 -4.53 18.50 -19.10
N GLY A 92 -5.79 18.30 -19.49
CA GLY A 92 -6.40 16.96 -19.45
C GLY A 92 -5.69 15.91 -20.32
N ILE A 93 -4.99 16.33 -21.39
CA ILE A 93 -4.19 15.41 -22.22
C ILE A 93 -2.94 15.02 -21.44
N GLY A 94 -2.25 15.99 -20.84
CA GLY A 94 -1.08 15.73 -19.98
C GLY A 94 -1.41 14.80 -18.81
N VAL A 95 -2.55 14.99 -18.16
CA VAL A 95 -3.04 14.09 -17.09
C VAL A 95 -3.32 12.69 -17.63
N SER A 96 -3.93 12.57 -18.82
CA SER A 96 -4.21 11.27 -19.45
C SER A 96 -2.93 10.50 -19.74
N MET A 97 -1.94 11.16 -20.34
CA MET A 97 -0.64 10.56 -20.68
C MET A 97 0.14 10.13 -19.43
N LEU A 98 0.17 10.97 -18.39
CA LEU A 98 0.77 10.62 -17.11
C LEU A 98 0.14 9.35 -16.52
N LEU A 99 -1.20 9.27 -16.50
CA LEU A 99 -1.91 8.11 -15.97
C LEU A 99 -1.71 6.87 -16.85
N GLU A 100 -1.65 7.01 -18.17
CA GLU A 100 -1.35 5.92 -19.09
C GLU A 100 0.06 5.36 -18.88
N ASP A 101 1.07 6.23 -18.78
CA ASP A 101 2.45 5.84 -18.47
C ASP A 101 2.53 5.15 -17.09
N PHE A 102 1.80 5.68 -16.11
CA PHE A 102 1.73 5.10 -14.77
C PHE A 102 1.13 3.69 -14.79
N TYR A 103 -0.03 3.49 -15.44
CA TYR A 103 -0.64 2.17 -15.53
C TYR A 103 0.15 1.19 -16.41
N THR A 104 0.84 1.69 -17.43
CA THR A 104 1.70 0.85 -18.29
C THR A 104 2.92 0.37 -17.53
N ALA A 105 3.49 1.19 -16.63
CA ALA A 105 4.56 0.77 -15.74
C ALA A 105 4.13 -0.42 -14.85
N ASP A 106 2.91 -0.39 -14.31
CA ASP A 106 2.35 -1.51 -13.53
C ASP A 106 2.17 -2.79 -14.35
N LEU A 107 1.74 -2.67 -15.60
CA LEU A 107 1.59 -3.81 -16.51
C LEU A 107 2.95 -4.42 -16.87
N GLN A 108 3.96 -3.60 -17.12
CA GLN A 108 5.31 -4.09 -17.45
C GLN A 108 5.96 -4.78 -16.24
N ASN A 109 5.73 -4.25 -15.03
CA ASN A 109 6.12 -4.89 -13.77
C ASN A 109 5.40 -6.22 -13.51
N ALA A 110 4.25 -6.46 -14.15
CA ALA A 110 3.48 -7.70 -14.01
C ALA A 110 3.89 -8.81 -15.02
N ILE A 111 4.64 -8.49 -16.08
CA ILE A 111 4.92 -9.42 -17.21
C ILE A 111 6.26 -10.18 -17.09
N THR A 112 7.17 -9.83 -16.18
CA THR A 112 8.43 -10.59 -16.00
C THR A 112 8.29 -11.65 -14.90
N PRO A 113 8.33 -12.95 -15.26
CA PRO A 113 9.56 -13.74 -15.04
C PRO A 113 9.81 -14.90 -16.05
N ILE A 114 11.08 -15.06 -16.50
CA ILE A 114 11.88 -16.30 -16.67
C ILE A 114 13.11 -15.98 -17.56
N GLU A 115 14.32 -16.23 -17.04
CA GLU A 115 15.58 -16.42 -17.78
C GLU A 115 15.96 -17.93 -17.74
N PRO A 116 16.91 -18.48 -18.54
CA PRO A 116 17.85 -17.85 -19.50
C PRO A 116 17.99 -18.58 -20.88
N ASN A 117 18.39 -17.85 -21.94
CA ASN A 117 19.54 -18.25 -22.77
C ASN A 117 19.93 -17.21 -23.85
N GLN A 118 21.24 -17.13 -24.06
CA GLN A 118 22.01 -16.22 -24.90
C GLN A 118 21.62 -16.27 -26.39
N ILE A 119 21.69 -15.13 -27.10
CA ILE A 119 22.60 -14.90 -28.25
C ILE A 119 22.71 -13.37 -28.50
N SER A 120 23.97 -12.96 -28.63
CA SER A 120 24.51 -11.65 -28.99
C SER A 120 23.74 -10.85 -30.06
N SER A 121 23.47 -9.57 -29.78
CA SER A 121 23.88 -8.43 -30.63
C SER A 121 23.66 -7.12 -29.87
N GLY A 122 24.66 -6.25 -29.94
CA GLY A 122 24.85 -5.14 -28.99
C GLY A 122 23.81 -4.03 -29.09
N ILE A 123 23.23 -3.71 -27.94
CA ILE A 123 22.91 -2.35 -27.52
C ILE A 123 23.35 -2.26 -26.06
N SER A 124 24.25 -1.33 -25.76
CA SER A 124 24.64 -0.95 -24.41
C SER A 124 23.43 -0.32 -23.72
N VAL A 125 22.56 -1.14 -23.15
CA VAL A 125 21.52 -0.67 -22.24
C VAL A 125 22.17 -0.60 -20.86
N LEU A 126 22.38 0.62 -20.40
CA LEU A 126 22.79 0.93 -19.04
C LEU A 126 21.91 0.14 -18.08
N SER A 127 22.56 -0.66 -17.24
CA SER A 127 21.93 -1.39 -16.16
C SER A 127 21.34 -0.41 -15.15
N ASP A 128 20.08 -0.04 -15.33
CA ASP A 128 19.28 0.54 -14.25
C ASP A 128 18.74 -0.61 -13.40
N SER A 129 19.66 -1.20 -12.64
CA SER A 129 19.30 -1.79 -11.35
C SER A 129 18.66 -0.70 -10.49
N ASN A 130 17.54 -1.04 -9.83
CA ASN A 130 16.74 -0.26 -8.88
C ASN A 130 15.61 0.56 -9.57
N PHE A 131 14.33 0.33 -9.28
CA PHE A 131 13.75 0.40 -7.94
C PHE A 131 12.36 -0.25 -7.89
N SER A 132 12.26 -1.45 -7.31
CA SER A 132 11.09 -1.80 -6.51
C SER A 132 11.33 -1.19 -5.12
N ILE A 133 10.62 -0.11 -4.78
CA ILE A 133 10.50 0.31 -3.38
C ILE A 133 9.02 0.27 -3.01
N GLU A 134 8.47 -0.93 -2.83
CA GLU A 134 7.77 -1.11 -1.55
C GLU A 134 8.87 -0.93 -0.50
N PRO A 135 8.73 -0.09 0.53
CA PRO A 135 9.74 -0.02 1.57
C PRO A 135 9.89 -1.42 2.12
N LEU A 136 11.03 -2.05 1.83
CA LEU A 136 11.37 -3.35 2.35
C LEU A 136 11.32 -3.19 3.86
N LEU A 137 10.38 -3.90 4.51
CA LEU A 137 10.32 -3.94 5.97
C LEU A 137 11.73 -4.25 6.48
N ASP A 138 12.24 -3.37 7.34
CA ASP A 138 13.57 -3.57 7.87
C ASP A 138 13.60 -4.83 8.74
N LYS A 139 14.78 -5.44 8.86
CA LYS A 139 14.93 -6.73 9.56
C LYS A 139 14.30 -6.72 10.95
N HIS A 140 14.44 -5.63 11.71
CA HIS A 140 13.90 -5.56 13.06
C HIS A 140 12.37 -5.58 13.06
N THR A 141 11.73 -4.83 12.15
CA THR A 141 10.27 -4.84 11.99
C THR A 141 9.78 -6.23 11.61
N LEU A 142 10.47 -6.92 10.69
CA LEU A 142 10.16 -8.32 10.34
C LEU A 142 10.30 -9.26 11.54
N ASP A 143 11.38 -9.13 12.31
CA ASP A 143 11.62 -9.95 13.50
C ASP A 143 10.49 -9.78 14.52
N LEU A 144 10.02 -8.54 14.75
CA LEU A 144 8.90 -8.24 15.66
C LEU A 144 7.57 -8.76 15.12
N ILE A 145 7.32 -8.66 13.82
CA ILE A 145 6.11 -9.23 13.18
C ILE A 145 6.11 -10.76 13.32
N VAL A 146 7.25 -11.41 13.12
CA VAL A 146 7.39 -12.86 13.27
C VAL A 146 7.18 -13.29 14.73
N GLN A 147 7.77 -12.57 15.68
CA GLN A 147 7.55 -12.80 17.11
C GLN A 147 6.07 -12.66 17.49
N LEU A 148 5.42 -11.59 17.05
CA LEU A 148 3.98 -11.39 17.24
C LEU A 148 3.17 -12.55 16.67
N ALA A 149 3.43 -12.93 15.41
CA ALA A 149 2.71 -14.01 14.73
C ALA A 149 2.85 -15.35 15.45
N ASN A 150 4.04 -15.65 15.98
CA ASN A 150 4.28 -16.85 16.78
C ASN A 150 3.60 -16.76 18.16
N GLU A 151 3.73 -15.64 18.87
CA GLU A 151 3.14 -15.42 20.20
C GLU A 151 1.63 -15.60 20.19
N VAL A 152 0.94 -15.08 19.17
CA VAL A 152 -0.51 -15.20 19.03
C VAL A 152 -0.95 -16.47 18.29
N CYS A 153 -0.01 -17.35 17.92
CA CYS A 153 -0.25 -18.56 17.13
C CYS A 153 -1.06 -18.29 15.86
N LEU A 154 -0.65 -17.30 15.08
CA LEU A 154 -1.36 -16.83 13.89
C LEU A 154 -1.45 -17.91 12.80
N PHE A 155 -0.39 -18.70 12.66
CA PHE A 155 -0.24 -19.78 11.68
C PHE A 155 -0.15 -21.15 12.37
N LYS A 156 -0.32 -22.22 11.60
CA LYS A 156 -0.09 -23.60 12.07
C LYS A 156 1.41 -23.90 12.15
N GLU A 157 2.16 -23.28 11.26
CA GLU A 157 3.61 -23.31 11.19
C GLU A 157 4.22 -22.31 12.20
N VAL A 158 5.38 -22.65 12.77
CA VAL A 158 6.18 -21.73 13.58
C VAL A 158 7.19 -21.05 12.64
N LEU A 159 7.18 -19.72 12.61
CA LEU A 159 8.01 -18.96 11.70
C LEU A 159 9.38 -18.66 12.33
N ASN A 160 10.45 -18.80 11.56
CA ASN A 160 11.79 -18.37 11.95
C ASN A 160 12.07 -16.97 11.39
N ALA A 161 12.48 -16.04 12.24
CA ALA A 161 12.66 -14.64 11.86
C ALA A 161 13.74 -14.43 10.80
N ASP A 162 14.90 -15.12 10.92
CA ASP A 162 15.98 -15.02 9.95
C ASP A 162 15.60 -15.62 8.59
N ASP A 163 14.89 -16.75 8.57
CA ASP A 163 14.40 -17.35 7.31
C ASP A 163 13.35 -16.47 6.64
N VAL A 164 12.41 -15.91 7.41
CA VAL A 164 11.41 -14.96 6.88
C VAL A 164 12.07 -13.72 6.31
N ALA A 165 13.05 -13.12 7.01
CA ALA A 165 13.77 -11.94 6.53
C ALA A 165 14.56 -12.23 5.24
N GLY A 166 15.24 -13.38 5.18
CA GLY A 166 15.99 -13.82 4.01
C GLY A 166 15.09 -14.06 2.79
N ARG A 167 13.91 -14.65 3.00
CA ARG A 167 12.94 -14.94 1.93
C ARG A 167 12.14 -13.72 1.51
N TYR A 168 11.80 -12.83 2.43
CA TYR A 168 11.13 -11.57 2.15
C TYR A 168 11.98 -10.69 1.22
N SER A 169 13.28 -10.58 1.50
CA SER A 169 14.23 -9.82 0.67
C SER A 169 14.39 -10.36 -0.76
N LYS A 170 14.04 -11.64 -0.97
CA LYS A 170 14.13 -12.34 -2.26
C LYS A 170 12.76 -12.52 -2.94
N ASP A 171 11.70 -12.01 -2.33
CA ASP A 171 10.32 -12.27 -2.73
C ASP A 171 9.95 -13.76 -2.89
N THR A 172 10.43 -14.59 -1.96
CA THR A 172 10.26 -16.06 -1.98
C THR A 172 9.65 -16.60 -0.68
N LEU A 173 8.77 -15.79 -0.06
CA LEU A 173 8.05 -16.20 1.14
C LEU A 173 7.25 -17.49 0.87
N PRO A 174 7.29 -18.46 1.80
CA PRO A 174 6.55 -19.69 1.63
C PRO A 174 5.07 -19.45 1.89
N THR A 175 4.23 -20.28 1.28
CA THR A 175 2.82 -20.35 1.65
C THR A 175 2.67 -20.95 3.05
N VAL A 176 1.91 -20.28 3.92
CA VAL A 176 1.64 -20.70 5.31
C VAL A 176 0.15 -20.90 5.55
N THR A 177 -0.20 -21.68 6.57
CA THR A 177 -1.60 -22.01 6.88
C THR A 177 -2.10 -21.19 8.06
N SER A 178 -3.14 -20.39 7.85
CA SER A 178 -3.80 -19.66 8.93
C SER A 178 -4.33 -20.62 10.00
N LYS A 179 -4.18 -20.28 11.28
CA LYS A 179 -4.85 -21.02 12.36
C LYS A 179 -6.30 -20.55 12.53
N ASN A 180 -6.52 -19.25 12.36
CA ASN A 180 -7.83 -18.60 12.45
C ASN A 180 -7.89 -17.41 11.48
N ASN A 181 -8.73 -17.51 10.46
CA ASN A 181 -8.82 -16.49 9.39
C ASN A 181 -9.26 -15.12 9.93
N THR A 182 -10.16 -15.09 10.92
CA THR A 182 -10.64 -13.85 11.54
C THR A 182 -9.52 -13.12 12.27
N ARG A 183 -8.75 -13.84 13.09
CA ARG A 183 -7.62 -13.26 13.83
C ARG A 183 -6.50 -12.82 12.90
N LEU A 184 -6.19 -13.62 11.88
CA LEU A 184 -5.23 -13.26 10.84
C LEU A 184 -5.59 -11.94 10.17
N VAL A 185 -6.81 -11.86 9.66
CA VAL A 185 -7.30 -10.68 8.93
C VAL A 185 -7.30 -9.45 9.82
N LEU A 186 -7.75 -9.59 11.08
CA LEU A 186 -7.77 -8.48 12.05
C LEU A 186 -6.38 -7.97 12.40
N LEU A 187 -5.41 -8.87 12.57
CA LEU A 187 -4.02 -8.49 12.87
C LEU A 187 -3.40 -7.73 11.70
N LEU A 188 -3.54 -8.24 10.48
CA LEU A 188 -2.99 -7.60 9.28
C LEU A 188 -3.64 -6.23 9.03
N ASP A 189 -4.95 -6.12 9.25
CA ASP A 189 -5.67 -4.85 9.16
C ASP A 189 -5.19 -3.83 10.20
N LYS A 190 -4.91 -4.27 11.44
CA LYS A 190 -4.29 -3.41 12.45
C LYS A 190 -2.87 -2.99 12.07
N LEU A 191 -2.02 -3.89 11.59
CA LEU A 191 -0.68 -3.52 11.15
C LEU A 191 -0.74 -2.50 9.99
N ALA A 192 -1.65 -2.71 9.03
CA ALA A 192 -1.81 -1.82 7.88
C ALA A 192 -2.38 -0.44 8.26
N SER A 193 -3.38 -0.39 9.15
CA SER A 193 -3.97 0.88 9.63
C SER A 193 -3.00 1.72 10.47
N HIS A 194 -1.95 1.08 11.00
CA HIS A 194 -0.83 1.73 11.67
C HIS A 194 0.40 1.90 10.75
N ASP A 195 0.28 1.77 9.44
CA ASP A 195 1.37 1.94 8.47
C ASP A 195 2.59 1.01 8.67
N VAL A 196 2.42 -0.09 9.42
CA VAL A 196 3.50 -1.08 9.63
C VAL A 196 3.69 -1.95 8.39
N ILE A 197 2.60 -2.28 7.69
CA ILE A 197 2.62 -2.99 6.41
C ILE A 197 1.81 -2.21 5.38
N SER A 198 2.02 -2.50 4.10
CA SER A 198 1.29 -1.84 3.02
C SER A 198 -0.23 -2.07 3.11
N TYR A 199 -1.02 -1.05 2.80
CA TYR A 199 -2.48 -1.12 2.79
C TYR A 199 -3.03 -2.10 1.74
N ASN A 200 -2.24 -2.40 0.70
CA ASN A 200 -2.59 -3.38 -0.34
C ASN A 200 -2.37 -4.85 0.08
N TRP A 201 -2.08 -5.11 1.37
CA TRP A 201 -1.72 -6.44 1.90
C TRP A 201 -2.65 -7.57 1.45
N GLN A 202 -3.96 -7.31 1.33
CA GLN A 202 -4.93 -8.31 0.86
C GLN A 202 -4.65 -8.75 -0.58
N SER A 203 -4.29 -7.80 -1.45
CA SER A 203 -3.94 -8.06 -2.85
C SER A 203 -2.62 -8.82 -2.94
N VAL A 204 -1.61 -8.40 -2.16
CA VAL A 204 -0.29 -9.05 -2.11
C VAL A 204 -0.43 -10.52 -1.71
N ILE A 205 -1.16 -10.80 -0.62
CA ILE A 205 -1.39 -12.17 -0.13
C ILE A 205 -2.15 -13.02 -1.16
N ALA A 206 -3.19 -12.46 -1.78
CA ALA A 206 -4.00 -13.18 -2.76
C ALA A 206 -3.22 -13.49 -4.05
N ARG A 207 -2.50 -12.50 -4.59
CA ARG A 207 -1.73 -12.62 -5.83
C ARG A 207 -0.56 -13.59 -5.66
N LYS A 208 0.16 -13.50 -4.55
CA LYS A 208 1.32 -14.38 -4.23
C LYS A 208 0.93 -15.70 -3.57
N ARG A 209 -0.37 -15.93 -3.32
CA ARG A 209 -0.90 -17.14 -2.67
C ARG A 209 -0.16 -17.47 -1.36
N LEU A 210 0.11 -16.45 -0.55
CA LEU A 210 0.94 -16.59 0.66
C LEU A 210 0.23 -17.33 1.79
N ILE A 211 -1.10 -17.38 1.79
CA ILE A 211 -1.85 -17.92 2.93
C ILE A 211 -2.93 -18.92 2.50
N ILE A 212 -2.89 -20.10 3.11
CA ILE A 212 -3.95 -21.09 3.10
C ILE A 212 -4.91 -20.82 4.26
N SER A 213 -6.20 -20.90 3.98
CA SER A 213 -7.27 -20.75 4.98
C SER A 213 -7.15 -21.78 6.12
N SER A 214 -7.77 -21.49 7.27
CA SER A 214 -7.75 -22.37 8.45
C SER A 214 -8.24 -23.79 8.22
N SER A 215 -9.15 -23.98 7.25
CA SER A 215 -9.63 -25.31 6.84
C SER A 215 -8.60 -26.12 6.04
N GLY A 216 -7.51 -25.50 5.56
CA GLY A 216 -6.51 -26.13 4.71
C GLY A 216 -6.92 -26.28 3.24
N LYS A 217 -8.17 -25.95 2.87
CA LYS A 217 -8.75 -26.34 1.58
C LYS A 217 -8.46 -25.40 0.43
N LYS A 218 -8.20 -24.12 0.74
CA LYS A 218 -8.01 -23.07 -0.28
C LYS A 218 -7.07 -21.98 0.20
N HIS A 219 -6.47 -21.28 -0.75
CA HIS A 219 -5.78 -20.02 -0.51
C HIS A 219 -6.79 -18.92 -0.18
N LEU A 220 -6.42 -18.02 0.71
CA LEU A 220 -7.24 -16.85 1.00
C LEU A 220 -7.19 -15.86 -0.16
N THR A 221 -8.36 -15.50 -0.66
CA THR A 221 -8.52 -14.45 -1.68
C THR A 221 -8.74 -13.09 -1.04
N GLN A 222 -8.53 -12.02 -1.80
CA GLN A 222 -8.87 -10.66 -1.37
C GLN A 222 -10.34 -10.56 -0.93
N HIS A 223 -11.25 -11.19 -1.68
CA HIS A 223 -12.67 -11.22 -1.34
C HIS A 223 -12.93 -11.91 0.00
N ASP A 224 -12.28 -13.05 0.27
CA ASP A 224 -12.42 -13.76 1.55
C ASP A 224 -12.00 -12.88 2.74
N MET A 225 -10.88 -12.16 2.59
CA MET A 225 -10.34 -11.29 3.63
C MET A 225 -11.22 -10.05 3.86
N SER A 226 -11.68 -9.39 2.79
CA SER A 226 -12.61 -8.24 2.88
C SER A 226 -13.97 -8.62 3.46
N SER A 227 -14.52 -9.77 3.04
CA SER A 227 -15.77 -10.29 3.61
C SER A 227 -15.61 -10.57 5.10
N THR A 228 -14.47 -11.13 5.50
CA THR A 228 -14.15 -11.37 6.91
C THR A 228 -14.07 -10.07 7.71
N LEU A 229 -13.41 -9.02 7.21
CA LEU A 229 -13.38 -7.70 7.87
C LEU A 229 -14.78 -7.12 8.08
N ASN A 230 -15.64 -7.18 7.06
CA ASN A 230 -16.99 -6.67 7.17
C ASN A 230 -17.79 -7.39 8.27
N ARG A 231 -17.64 -8.71 8.39
CA ARG A 231 -18.30 -9.50 9.45
C ARG A 231 -17.79 -9.18 10.86
N ILE A 232 -16.51 -8.81 10.98
CA ILE A 232 -15.91 -8.47 12.28
C ILE A 232 -16.49 -7.16 12.84
N LYS A 233 -16.83 -6.19 11.99
CA LYS A 233 -17.37 -4.89 12.42
C LYS A 233 -18.63 -4.99 13.26
N ASP A 234 -19.44 -6.02 13.01
CA ASP A 234 -20.71 -6.24 13.68
C ASP A 234 -20.59 -7.17 14.91
N THR A 235 -19.38 -7.65 15.23
CA THR A 235 -19.14 -8.63 16.30
C THR A 235 -18.51 -7.96 17.53
N THR A 236 -19.09 -8.17 18.72
CA THR A 236 -18.53 -7.67 19.98
C THR A 236 -17.33 -8.51 20.44
N PRO A 237 -16.16 -7.89 20.75
CA PRO A 237 -14.97 -8.63 21.16
C PRO A 237 -15.13 -9.27 22.55
N ASN A 238 -14.88 -10.57 22.64
CA ASN A 238 -14.81 -11.27 23.93
C ASN A 238 -13.47 -10.98 24.65
N VAL A 239 -13.31 -11.53 25.87
CA VAL A 239 -12.09 -11.32 26.68
C VAL A 239 -10.82 -11.79 25.97
N ALA A 240 -10.86 -12.93 25.29
CA ALA A 240 -9.71 -13.48 24.56
C ALA A 240 -9.35 -12.62 23.32
N ASP A 241 -10.34 -12.00 22.67
CA ASP A 241 -10.11 -11.11 21.55
C ASP A 241 -9.57 -9.75 22.01
N LYS A 242 -10.00 -9.25 23.18
CA LYS A 242 -9.39 -8.08 23.82
C LYS A 242 -7.92 -8.31 24.15
N GLN A 243 -7.58 -9.47 24.70
CA GLN A 243 -6.20 -9.82 25.02
C GLN A 243 -5.34 -9.97 23.76
N PHE A 244 -5.89 -10.60 22.71
CA PHE A 244 -5.26 -10.67 21.39
C PHE A 244 -4.98 -9.27 20.80
N LEU A 245 -5.95 -8.37 20.85
CA LEU A 245 -5.80 -6.99 20.38
C LEU A 245 -4.77 -6.21 21.19
N ALA A 246 -4.73 -6.40 22.52
CA ALA A 246 -3.75 -5.76 23.38
C ALA A 246 -2.32 -6.22 23.07
N THR A 247 -2.12 -7.51 22.75
CA THR A 247 -0.82 -8.01 22.29
C THR A 247 -0.42 -7.35 20.97
N ILE A 248 -1.33 -7.21 20.01
CA ILE A 248 -1.04 -6.51 18.75
C ILE A 248 -0.62 -5.06 19.02
N ASP A 249 -1.36 -4.35 19.86
CA ASP A 249 -1.07 -2.94 20.20
C ASP A 249 0.30 -2.78 20.86
N LYS A 250 0.67 -3.70 21.76
CA LYS A 250 2.01 -3.74 22.36
C LYS A 250 3.10 -3.84 21.29
N TYR A 251 2.96 -4.74 20.32
CA TYR A 251 3.96 -4.90 19.25
C TYR A 251 3.99 -3.72 18.29
N ILE A 252 2.85 -3.10 17.96
CA ILE A 252 2.80 -1.88 17.16
C ILE A 252 3.58 -0.76 17.85
N VAL A 253 3.41 -0.59 19.17
CA VAL A 253 4.19 0.39 19.95
C VAL A 253 5.68 0.09 19.89
N LEU A 254 6.08 -1.18 20.06
CA LEU A 254 7.50 -1.57 19.97
C LEU A 254 8.10 -1.24 18.59
N ILE A 255 7.40 -1.60 17.51
CA ILE A 255 7.83 -1.32 16.13
C ILE A 255 8.00 0.19 15.93
N LYS A 256 7.02 0.99 16.36
CA LYS A 256 7.05 2.46 16.16
C LYS A 256 7.97 3.22 17.10
N SER A 257 8.27 2.69 18.28
CA SER A 257 9.13 3.36 19.26
C SER A 257 10.58 3.56 18.79
N ARG A 258 10.96 2.92 17.68
CA ARG A 258 12.26 3.08 17.00
C ARG A 258 12.26 4.15 15.91
N GLU A 259 11.10 4.69 15.50
CA GLU A 259 11.00 5.78 14.52
C GLU A 259 11.29 7.17 15.13
N VAL A 260 11.88 7.24 16.33
CA VAL A 260 12.25 8.48 17.03
C VAL A 260 13.77 8.69 16.98
#